data_AF-A0AAD9CRA5-F1
#
_entry.id   AF-A0AAD9CRA5-F1
#
_cell.length_a   1.000
_cell.length_b   1.000
_cell.length_c   1.000
_cell.angle_alpha   90.00
_cell.angle_beta   90.00
_cell.angle_gamma   90.00
#
_symmetry.space_group_name_H-M   'P 1'
#
loop_
_entity.id
_entity.type
_entity.pdbx_description
1 polymer ?
#
loop_
_entity_poly.entity_id
_entity_poly.type
_entity_poly.pdbx_seq_one_letter_code
_entity_poly.pdbx_strand_id
1 'polypeptide(L)'
;MEGPRWFVLQNGFISYYDSEDDVGKGSKGSIKMSVCEIKVHLSDATRLDLLVPGEQHFYVRAVNAAERQCWLLALGSSKAGTLDKHKGVPAQCDLYDLHQDSGGLHDSGQPESDP
;
A
#
# COMPACT_ATOMS: atom_id res chain seq x y z
N MET A 1 10.53 -14.86 1.74
CA MET A 1 10.28 -13.66 0.93
C MET A 1 8.95 -13.90 0.25
N GLU A 2 7.88 -13.30 0.74
CA GLU A 2 6.63 -13.30 -0.02
C GLU A 2 6.87 -12.47 -1.29
N GLY A 3 6.44 -13.00 -2.44
CA GLY A 3 6.64 -12.37 -3.74
C GLY A 3 5.81 -11.09 -3.92
N PRO A 4 5.93 -10.44 -5.08
CA PRO A 4 5.07 -9.29 -5.41
C PRO A 4 3.59 -9.70 -5.35
N ARG A 5 2.73 -8.79 -4.87
CA ARG A 5 1.28 -9.01 -4.80
C ARG A 5 0.57 -8.32 -5.94
N TRP A 6 -0.49 -8.94 -6.45
CA TRP A 6 -1.35 -8.36 -7.48
C TRP A 6 -2.45 -7.53 -6.83
N PHE A 7 -2.64 -6.27 -7.25
CA PHE A 7 -3.65 -5.39 -6.69
C PHE A 7 -4.70 -4.97 -7.72
N VAL A 8 -5.95 -4.87 -7.27
CA VAL A 8 -7.08 -4.45 -8.09
C VAL A 8 -7.85 -3.37 -7.35
N LEU A 9 -8.03 -2.22 -8.00
CA LEU A 9 -8.89 -1.14 -7.50
C LEU A 9 -10.25 -1.22 -8.20
N GLN A 10 -11.30 -1.54 -7.44
CA GLN A 10 -12.65 -1.66 -7.97
C GLN A 10 -13.69 -1.19 -6.95
N ASN A 11 -14.69 -0.44 -7.41
CA ASN A 11 -15.86 -0.02 -6.61
C ASN A 11 -15.52 0.67 -5.27
N GLY A 12 -14.40 1.39 -5.19
CA GLY A 12 -13.99 2.04 -3.93
C GLY A 12 -13.15 1.16 -3.01
N PHE A 13 -12.76 -0.05 -3.45
CA PHE A 13 -11.94 -0.98 -2.70
C PHE A 13 -10.67 -1.31 -3.47
N ILE A 14 -9.53 -1.32 -2.78
CA ILE A 14 -8.29 -1.92 -3.29
C ILE A 14 -8.13 -3.30 -2.66
N SER A 15 -8.10 -4.34 -3.48
CA SER A 15 -7.96 -5.74 -3.08
C SER A 15 -6.62 -6.28 -3.55
N TYR A 16 -6.06 -7.24 -2.82
CA TYR A 16 -4.79 -7.89 -3.20
C TYR A 16 -4.88 -9.42 -3.25
N TYR A 17 -4.04 -9.99 -4.10
CA TYR A 17 -4.00 -11.41 -4.47
C TYR A 17 -2.54 -11.89 -4.54
N ASP A 18 -2.35 -13.21 -4.49
CA ASP A 18 -1.02 -13.81 -4.69
C ASP A 18 -0.52 -13.59 -6.13
N SER A 19 -1.43 -13.61 -7.11
CA SER A 19 -1.15 -13.40 -8.53
C SER A 19 -2.38 -12.89 -9.30
N GLU A 20 -2.20 -12.46 -10.56
CA GLU A 20 -3.31 -12.08 -11.45
C GLU A 20 -4.29 -13.26 -11.66
N ASP A 21 -3.77 -14.48 -11.80
CA ASP A 21 -4.58 -15.69 -12.00
C ASP A 21 -5.53 -15.96 -10.82
N ASP A 22 -5.24 -15.42 -9.64
CA ASP A 22 -6.07 -15.58 -8.43
C ASP A 22 -7.18 -14.54 -8.32
N VAL A 23 -7.22 -13.57 -9.23
CA VAL A 23 -8.36 -12.65 -9.37
C VAL A 23 -9.59 -13.47 -9.73
N GLY A 24 -10.65 -13.32 -8.91
CA GLY A 24 -11.89 -14.10 -9.03
C GLY A 24 -11.91 -15.42 -8.26
N LYS A 25 -10.76 -15.92 -7.76
CA LYS A 25 -10.70 -17.07 -6.84
C LYS A 25 -10.91 -16.67 -5.39
N GLY A 26 -10.50 -15.46 -5.03
CA GLY A 26 -10.69 -14.87 -3.71
C GLY A 26 -9.54 -13.94 -3.34
N SER A 27 -9.85 -12.75 -2.82
CA SER A 27 -8.84 -11.81 -2.34
C SER A 27 -8.25 -12.26 -1.02
N LYS A 28 -6.96 -11.95 -0.79
CA LYS A 28 -6.31 -12.13 0.52
C LYS A 28 -6.70 -11.05 1.52
N GLY A 29 -7.07 -9.88 1.01
CA GLY A 29 -7.61 -8.78 1.78
C GLY A 29 -8.06 -7.66 0.87
N SER A 30 -8.81 -6.72 1.44
CA SER A 30 -9.35 -5.56 0.73
C SER A 30 -9.48 -4.37 1.65
N ILE A 31 -9.19 -3.18 1.14
CA ILE A 31 -9.22 -1.92 1.89
C ILE A 31 -10.21 -0.99 1.21
N LYS A 32 -11.12 -0.39 1.98
CA LYS A 32 -12.04 0.62 1.47
C LYS A 32 -11.34 1.97 1.37
N MET A 33 -11.26 2.54 0.17
CA MET A 33 -10.53 3.77 -0.11
C MET A 33 -11.07 4.98 0.65
N SER A 34 -12.37 5.01 0.97
CA SER A 34 -12.99 6.11 1.70
C SER A 34 -12.48 6.26 3.14
N VAL A 35 -11.95 5.18 3.75
CA VAL A 35 -11.52 5.18 5.15
C VAL A 35 -10.00 5.14 5.31
N CYS A 36 -9.25 4.92 4.22
CA CYS A 36 -7.80 4.85 4.29
C CYS A 36 -7.14 6.23 4.04
N GLU A 37 -6.01 6.50 4.67
CA GLU A 37 -5.10 7.59 4.30
C GLU A 37 -4.10 7.12 3.25
N ILE A 38 -3.80 7.96 2.27
CA ILE A 38 -2.78 7.70 1.24
C ILE A 38 -1.61 8.63 1.56
N LYS A 39 -0.44 8.07 1.87
CA LYS A 39 0.79 8.84 2.11
C LYS A 39 1.81 8.60 1.02
N VAL A 40 2.44 9.68 0.59
CA VAL A 40 3.51 9.67 -0.41
C VAL A 40 4.85 9.69 0.30
N HIS A 41 5.74 8.75 -0.02
CA HIS A 41 7.11 8.82 0.47
C HIS A 41 7.86 9.94 -0.26
N LEU A 42 8.47 10.88 0.49
CA LEU A 42 9.10 12.07 -0.10
C LEU A 42 10.45 11.77 -0.78
N SER A 43 11.19 10.77 -0.29
CA SER A 43 12.52 10.41 -0.80
C SER A 43 12.53 9.13 -1.65
N ASP A 44 11.39 8.44 -1.77
CA ASP A 44 11.27 7.25 -2.62
C ASP A 44 10.09 7.46 -3.57
N ALA A 45 10.43 7.80 -4.81
CA ALA A 45 9.45 8.10 -5.87
C ALA A 45 8.68 6.86 -6.34
N THR A 46 8.90 5.68 -5.75
CA THR A 46 8.15 4.45 -6.05
C THR A 46 7.27 4.00 -4.90
N ARG A 47 7.43 4.53 -3.68
CA ARG A 47 6.66 4.13 -2.50
C ARG A 47 5.42 4.99 -2.25
N LEU A 48 4.36 4.33 -1.79
CA LEU A 48 3.18 4.94 -1.21
C LEU A 48 2.68 4.05 -0.07
N ASP A 49 2.03 4.65 0.92
CA ASP A 49 1.50 3.94 2.08
C ASP A 49 -0.01 4.08 2.14
N LEU A 50 -0.71 2.99 2.42
CA LEU A 50 -2.14 2.95 2.67
C LEU A 50 -2.37 2.64 4.15
N LEU A 51 -2.91 3.61 4.87
CA LEU A 51 -3.13 3.48 6.32
C LEU A 51 -4.61 3.40 6.61
N VAL A 52 -5.04 2.39 7.33
CA VAL A 52 -6.39 2.29 7.87
C VAL A 52 -6.30 2.56 9.37
N PRO A 53 -6.82 3.71 9.86
CA PRO A 53 -6.71 4.08 11.27
C PRO A 53 -7.25 2.98 12.19
N GLY A 54 -6.43 2.52 13.14
CA GLY A 54 -6.81 1.50 14.13
C GLY A 54 -6.82 0.06 13.63
N GLU A 55 -6.49 -0.19 12.36
CA GLU A 55 -6.47 -1.54 11.78
C GLU A 55 -5.07 -1.91 11.28
N GLN A 56 -4.65 -1.36 10.13
CA GLN A 56 -3.47 -1.85 9.44
C GLN A 56 -2.81 -0.79 8.55
N HIS A 57 -1.50 -0.91 8.42
CA HIS A 57 -0.68 -0.12 7.51
C HIS A 57 -0.17 -1.04 6.41
N PHE A 58 -0.37 -0.65 5.16
CA PHE A 58 0.13 -1.34 3.99
C PHE A 58 1.16 -0.45 3.32
N TYR A 59 2.41 -0.89 3.34
CA TYR A 59 3.50 -0.22 2.65
C TYR A 59 3.61 -0.85 1.29
N VAL A 60 3.44 -0.06 0.24
CA VAL A 60 3.40 -0.60 -1.11
C VAL A 60 4.32 0.20 -2.03
N ARG A 61 4.94 -0.50 -2.97
CA ARG A 61 5.91 0.08 -3.90
C ARG A 61 5.52 -0.22 -5.34
N ALA A 62 5.34 0.80 -6.16
CA ALA A 62 5.13 0.62 -7.59
C ALA A 62 6.43 0.24 -8.29
N VAL A 63 6.32 -0.31 -9.51
CA VAL A 63 7.48 -0.71 -10.33
C VAL A 63 8.36 0.50 -10.68
N ASN A 64 7.76 1.69 -10.84
CA ASN A 64 8.47 2.94 -11.12
C ASN A 64 7.63 4.16 -10.69
N ALA A 65 8.20 5.36 -10.86
CA ALA A 65 7.56 6.61 -10.45
C ALA A 65 6.32 6.99 -11.27
N ALA A 66 6.28 6.64 -12.56
CA ALA A 66 5.12 6.90 -13.40
C ALA A 66 3.93 6.04 -12.96
N GLU A 67 4.18 4.76 -12.71
CA GLU A 67 3.17 3.84 -12.18
C GLU A 67 2.66 4.25 -10.81
N ARG A 68 3.56 4.67 -9.91
CA ARG A 68 3.16 5.26 -8.61
C ARG A 68 2.20 6.43 -8.84
N GLN A 69 2.48 7.32 -9.79
CA GLN A 69 1.64 8.46 -10.06
C GLN A 69 0.26 8.05 -10.58
N CYS A 70 0.18 7.06 -11.46
CA CYS A 70 -1.09 6.45 -11.91
C CYS A 70 -1.90 5.91 -10.72
N TRP A 71 -1.24 5.19 -9.81
CA TRP A 71 -1.86 4.71 -8.59
C TRP A 71 -2.38 5.83 -7.70
N LEU A 72 -1.59 6.87 -7.44
CA LEU A 72 -2.03 8.01 -6.63
C LEU A 72 -3.28 8.69 -7.19
N LEU A 73 -3.33 8.87 -8.51
CA LEU A 73 -4.51 9.45 -9.19
C LEU A 73 -5.74 8.54 -9.07
N ALA A 74 -5.58 7.24 -9.31
CA ALA A 74 -6.68 6.28 -9.24
C ALA A 74 -7.21 6.13 -7.80
N LEU A 75 -6.31 5.98 -6.83
CA LEU A 75 -6.64 5.86 -5.41
C LEU A 75 -7.26 7.14 -4.86
N GLY A 76 -6.71 8.30 -5.21
CA GLY A 76 -7.25 9.61 -4.81
C GLY A 76 -8.66 9.85 -5.38
N SER A 77 -8.87 9.52 -6.66
CA SER A 77 -10.19 9.62 -7.30
C SER A 77 -11.20 8.65 -6.68
N SER A 78 -10.76 7.42 -6.39
CA SER A 78 -11.59 6.42 -5.72
C SER A 78 -11.98 6.86 -4.31
N LYS A 79 -11.04 7.40 -3.55
CA LYS A 79 -11.28 7.97 -2.20
C LYS A 79 -12.25 9.15 -2.24
N ALA A 80 -12.15 10.03 -3.24
CA ALA A 80 -13.05 11.17 -3.41
C ALA A 80 -14.45 10.78 -3.93
N GLY A 81 -14.66 9.51 -4.31
CA GLY A 81 -15.91 9.05 -4.93
C GLY A 81 -16.10 9.54 -6.37
N THR A 82 -15.03 10.02 -7.03
CA THR A 82 -15.07 10.59 -8.38
C THR A 82 -14.65 9.62 -9.48
N LEU A 83 -14.20 8.41 -9.13
CA LEU A 83 -13.81 7.41 -10.12
C LEU A 83 -15.03 6.98 -10.95
N ASP A 84 -15.00 7.33 -12.24
CA ASP A 84 -15.99 6.93 -13.22
C ASP A 84 -16.04 5.40 -13.35
N LYS A 85 -17.23 4.83 -13.18
CA LYS A 85 -17.51 3.38 -13.13
C LYS A 85 -17.16 2.61 -14.43
N HIS A 86 -16.59 3.28 -15.44
CA HIS A 86 -16.39 2.75 -16.79
C HIS A 86 -14.92 2.74 -17.27
N LYS A 87 -13.96 3.12 -16.44
CA LYS A 87 -12.53 2.87 -16.71
C LYS A 87 -11.89 2.23 -15.49
N GLY A 88 -12.01 0.92 -15.38
CA GLY A 88 -11.13 0.15 -14.51
C GLY A 88 -9.72 0.37 -15.02
N VAL A 89 -8.88 1.04 -14.23
CA VAL A 89 -7.44 1.00 -14.46
C VAL A 89 -7.04 -0.42 -14.05
N PRO A 90 -6.56 -1.28 -14.96
CA PRO A 90 -5.82 -2.47 -14.55
C PRO A 90 -4.56 -1.90 -13.92
N ALA A 91 -4.59 -1.80 -12.60
CA ALA A 91 -3.50 -1.22 -11.85
C ALA A 91 -2.47 -2.34 -11.69
N GLN A 92 -1.81 -2.61 -12.80
CA GLN A 92 -0.87 -3.70 -12.99
C GLN A 92 0.48 -3.23 -12.48
N CYS A 93 0.72 -3.35 -11.18
CA CYS A 93 2.05 -3.24 -10.60
C CYS A 93 2.18 -4.10 -9.36
N ASP A 94 3.30 -4.80 -9.33
CA ASP A 94 3.87 -5.53 -8.21
C ASP A 94 4.06 -4.59 -7.02
N LEU A 95 3.06 -4.53 -6.14
CA LEU A 95 3.16 -3.80 -4.87
C LEU A 95 3.72 -4.79 -3.84
N TYR A 96 4.90 -4.48 -3.31
CA TYR A 96 5.54 -5.27 -2.27
C TYR A 96 5.09 -4.80 -0.89
N ASP A 97 4.60 -5.71 -0.05
CA ASP A 97 4.36 -5.43 1.36
C ASP A 97 5.70 -5.38 2.11
N LEU A 98 6.09 -4.18 2.57
CA LEU A 98 7.18 -4.05 3.52
C LEU A 98 6.60 -4.31 4.91
N HIS A 99 6.86 -5.48 5.48
CA HIS A 99 6.53 -5.77 6.88
C HIS A 99 6.90 -4.57 7.77
N GLN A 100 5.96 -4.19 8.64
CA GLN A 100 6.10 -3.16 9.66
C GLN A 100 7.45 -3.30 10.38
N ASP A 101 8.41 -2.44 10.04
CA ASP A 101 9.60 -2.23 10.85
C ASP A 101 9.12 -1.59 12.16
N SER A 102 8.89 -2.45 13.15
CA SER A 102 8.66 -2.01 14.51
C SER A 102 9.98 -1.40 14.98
N GLY A 103 10.06 -0.07 14.87
CA GLY A 103 11.09 0.73 15.51
C GLY A 103 11.08 0.48 17.01
N GLY A 104 11.77 -0.57 17.43
CA GLY A 104 12.19 -0.77 18.79
C GLY A 104 13.28 0.26 19.08
N LEU A 105 12.89 1.31 19.81
CA LEU A 105 13.82 2.09 20.62
C LEU A 105 14.68 1.09 21.42
N HIS A 106 15.93 0.85 21.02
CA HIS A 106 16.88 0.40 22.01
C HIS A 106 17.20 1.63 22.87
N ASP A 107 16.80 1.48 24.11
CA ASP A 107 17.02 2.37 25.22
C ASP A 107 18.49 2.80 25.30
N SER A 108 18.69 4.08 25.61
CA SER A 108 19.99 4.70 25.79
C SER A 108 20.58 4.24 27.13
N GLY A 109 21.11 3.02 27.17
CA GLY A 109 21.84 2.52 28.33
C GLY A 109 23.21 3.17 28.43
N GLN A 110 23.34 4.14 29.35
CA GLN A 110 24.59 4.77 29.78
C GLN A 110 25.73 3.75 30.01
N PRO A 111 27.01 4.11 29.72
CA PRO A 111 28.13 3.36 30.25
C PRO A 111 28.20 3.57 31.77
N GLU A 112 27.98 2.51 32.55
CA GLU A 112 28.35 2.53 33.97
C GLU A 112 29.87 2.40 34.06
N SER A 113 30.50 3.56 34.25
CA SER A 113 31.88 3.67 34.69
C SER A 113 31.97 3.44 36.20
N ASP A 114 33.04 2.73 36.56
CA ASP A 114 33.81 2.81 37.81
C ASP A 114 33.42 1.89 38.98
N PRO A 115 34.37 1.56 39.89
CA PRO A 115 35.80 1.97 39.96
C PRO A 115 36.83 0.84 39.84
#